data_AF-A0A1Q9LHR6-F1
#
_entry.id   AF-A0A1Q9LHR6-F1
#
_cell.length_a   1.000
_cell.length_b   1.000
_cell.length_c   1.000
_cell.angle_alpha   90.00
_cell.angle_beta   90.00
_cell.angle_gamma   90.00
#
_symmetry.space_group_name_H-M   'P 1'
#
loop_
_entity.id
_entity.type
_entity.pdbx_description
1 polymer ?
#
loop_
_entity_poly.entity_id
_entity_poly.type
_entity_poly.pdbx_seq_one_letter_code
_entity_poly.pdbx_strand_id
1 'polypeptide(L)'
;MALGEERDLVPLGAGFDITKRGYSRAQVDEHLERLDAELQLLHADRNAAVAQAGDLAKQLEDARGQIDDMRGQIDRLSLPPTTLEGLSERLQRMLRLATDEADATKRRAEAEAAHIRAQAEADAQVLKQRYDRMTAELEARRQAMEAEHRGVIDKARADAEQTVGRARAEAARLEAESEARRTQVEEDFEIAMAGRRTESMRLLAEREATSKAEAERRVREATEEANRRRHDAITESTARLQEATTEAHRRVREATEESNRRISHATQRVAALRHLRARVADQLVSARDLIADAHVQLADAAPVLDPLPEERLAGSAPVVDTPDAALADEPTRTTTPAIAGPPREPWEPAEVSADHEPLPAPADTDADPDRTRTLPRPSPVTRR
;
A
#
# COMPACT_ATOMS: atom_id res chain seq x y z
N MET A 1 53.72 -71.52 75.71
CA MET A 1 54.51 -70.31 76.01
C MET A 1 54.98 -70.51 77.44
N ALA A 2 56.28 -70.69 77.71
CA ALA A 2 57.39 -69.74 77.51
C ALA A 2 57.38 -68.64 78.58
N LEU A 3 58.58 -68.17 78.95
CA LEU A 3 59.00 -67.75 80.29
C LEU A 3 59.31 -68.95 81.22
N GLY A 4 60.47 -69.02 81.86
CA GLY A 4 61.63 -68.12 81.70
C GLY A 4 62.47 -68.09 82.97
N GLU A 5 63.77 -68.25 82.81
CA GLU A 5 64.81 -68.18 83.83
C GLU A 5 64.56 -67.19 84.98
N GLU A 6 64.35 -67.72 86.18
CA GLU A 6 64.89 -67.12 87.40
C GLU A 6 65.57 -68.22 88.20
N ARG A 7 66.91 -68.22 88.16
CA ARG A 7 67.73 -69.12 88.97
C ARG A 7 67.68 -68.66 90.42
N ASP A 8 67.90 -69.60 91.34
CA ASP A 8 68.20 -69.36 92.75
C ASP A 8 69.22 -68.23 92.95
N LEU A 9 68.73 -67.00 93.10
CA LEU A 9 69.47 -65.86 93.61
C LEU A 9 69.47 -65.95 95.13
N VAL A 10 70.06 -67.05 95.65
CA VAL A 10 70.45 -67.16 97.06
C VAL A 10 71.29 -65.92 97.36
N PRO A 11 70.87 -65.06 98.31
CA PRO A 11 71.67 -63.92 98.70
C PRO A 11 72.90 -64.43 99.45
N LEU A 12 73.98 -64.76 98.71
CA LEU A 12 75.31 -64.94 99.25
C LEU A 12 75.66 -63.65 99.97
N GLY A 13 75.57 -63.69 101.30
CA GLY A 13 75.45 -62.48 102.10
C GLY A 13 76.54 -61.48 101.79
N ALA A 14 76.13 -60.26 101.44
CA ALA A 14 76.98 -59.08 101.59
C ALA A 14 77.26 -58.91 103.09
N GLY A 15 78.26 -59.66 103.57
CA GLY A 15 78.67 -59.64 104.97
C GLY A 15 79.05 -58.22 105.36
N PHE A 16 78.52 -57.77 106.50
CA PHE A 16 78.59 -56.38 106.93
C PHE A 16 80.02 -55.81 106.85
N ASP A 17 80.15 -54.59 106.33
CA ASP A 17 81.45 -53.93 106.16
C ASP A 17 82.18 -53.80 107.50
N ILE A 18 83.44 -54.23 107.54
CA ILE A 18 84.23 -54.22 108.77
C ILE A 18 84.86 -52.84 108.96
N THR A 19 84.27 -52.07 109.87
CA THR A 19 84.82 -50.80 110.36
C THR A 19 85.96 -51.04 111.37
N LYS A 20 86.63 -49.96 111.79
CA LYS A 20 87.79 -50.00 112.72
C LYS A 20 87.53 -50.69 114.08
N ARG A 21 86.27 -51.00 114.44
CA ARG A 21 85.87 -51.82 115.59
C ARG A 21 84.70 -52.78 115.27
N GLY A 22 84.74 -53.44 114.11
CA GLY A 22 83.81 -54.51 113.76
C GLY A 22 82.74 -54.11 112.74
N TYR A 23 81.74 -54.96 112.57
CA TYR A 23 80.69 -54.82 111.56
C TYR A 23 79.96 -53.48 111.60
N SER A 24 79.62 -52.94 110.43
CA SER A 24 78.85 -51.71 110.26
C SER A 24 77.45 -51.88 110.86
N ARG A 25 77.25 -51.31 112.05
CA ARG A 25 75.98 -51.40 112.79
C ARG A 25 74.77 -51.01 111.92
N ALA A 26 74.89 -49.98 111.09
CA ALA A 26 73.79 -49.54 110.23
C ALA A 26 73.33 -50.65 109.25
N GLN A 27 74.26 -51.44 108.71
CA GLN A 27 73.93 -52.56 107.82
C GLN A 27 73.39 -53.77 108.58
N VAL A 28 73.81 -53.98 109.83
CA VAL A 28 73.25 -55.02 110.72
C VAL A 28 71.81 -54.67 111.09
N ASP A 29 71.58 -53.43 111.52
CA ASP A 29 70.26 -52.94 111.90
C ASP A 29 69.31 -52.99 110.66
N GLU A 30 69.74 -52.54 109.47
CA GLU A 30 68.97 -52.65 108.21
C GLU A 30 68.66 -54.11 107.81
N HIS A 31 69.61 -55.04 107.98
CA HIS A 31 69.40 -56.46 107.67
C HIS A 31 68.46 -57.15 108.67
N LEU A 32 68.46 -56.73 109.93
CA LEU A 32 67.51 -57.23 110.93
C LEU A 32 66.10 -56.67 110.66
N GLU A 33 65.97 -55.39 110.33
CA GLU A 33 64.70 -54.79 109.88
C GLU A 33 64.14 -55.51 108.64
N ARG A 34 65.01 -55.90 107.70
CA ARG A 34 64.62 -56.69 106.51
C ARG A 34 64.16 -58.10 106.87
N LEU A 35 64.89 -58.82 107.73
CA LEU A 35 64.48 -60.16 108.19
C LEU A 35 63.19 -60.13 109.00
N ASP A 36 62.97 -59.14 109.86
CA ASP A 36 61.72 -58.97 110.58
C ASP A 36 60.56 -58.67 109.61
N ALA A 37 60.78 -57.84 108.58
CA ALA A 37 59.79 -57.61 107.53
C ALA A 37 59.45 -58.90 106.73
N GLU A 38 60.46 -59.69 106.36
CA GLU A 38 60.29 -60.99 105.69
C GLU A 38 59.55 -62.01 106.59
N LEU A 39 59.83 -62.04 107.89
CA LEU A 39 59.13 -62.90 108.86
C LEU A 39 57.69 -62.45 109.10
N GLN A 40 57.40 -61.14 109.12
CA GLN A 40 56.03 -60.65 109.21
C GLN A 40 55.24 -60.95 107.93
N LEU A 41 55.87 -60.84 106.75
CA LEU A 41 55.27 -61.24 105.48
C LEU A 41 54.95 -62.74 105.45
N LEU A 42 55.93 -63.61 105.80
CA LEU A 42 55.72 -65.06 105.86
C LEU A 42 54.68 -65.46 106.92
N HIS A 43 54.57 -64.71 108.02
CA HIS A 43 53.46 -64.89 108.97
C HIS A 43 52.11 -64.46 108.40
N ALA A 44 52.03 -63.36 107.66
CA ALA A 44 50.81 -62.95 106.97
C ALA A 44 50.38 -63.99 105.92
N ASP A 45 51.30 -64.45 105.08
CA ASP A 45 51.05 -65.46 104.04
C ASP A 45 50.64 -66.81 104.64
N ARG A 46 51.33 -67.28 105.70
CA ARG A 46 50.93 -68.49 106.43
C ARG A 46 49.51 -68.35 107.00
N ASN A 47 49.20 -67.21 107.62
CA ASN A 47 47.88 -66.98 108.21
C ASN A 47 46.78 -66.89 107.14
N ALA A 48 47.07 -66.28 105.98
CA ALA A 48 46.19 -66.24 104.83
C ALA A 48 45.95 -67.64 104.23
N ALA A 49 47.00 -68.45 104.07
CA ALA A 49 46.90 -69.82 103.60
C ALA A 49 46.09 -70.72 104.56
N VAL A 50 46.25 -70.54 105.88
CA VAL A 50 45.43 -71.22 106.90
C VAL A 50 43.96 -70.79 106.84
N ALA A 51 43.67 -69.50 106.62
CA ALA A 51 42.30 -69.03 106.42
C ALA A 51 41.67 -69.62 105.14
N GLN A 52 42.39 -69.57 104.01
CA GLN A 52 41.95 -70.17 102.75
C GLN A 52 41.70 -71.68 102.87
N ALA A 53 42.58 -72.42 103.54
CA ALA A 53 42.38 -73.84 103.82
C ALA A 53 41.14 -74.10 104.69
N GLY A 54 40.89 -73.25 105.69
CA GLY A 54 39.69 -73.31 106.52
C GLY A 54 38.39 -73.02 105.76
N ASP A 55 38.40 -72.09 104.82
CA ASP A 55 37.23 -71.76 103.99
C ASP A 55 36.98 -72.81 102.88
N LEU A 56 38.04 -73.35 102.27
CA LEU A 56 37.93 -74.50 101.36
C LEU A 56 37.39 -75.75 102.08
N ALA A 57 37.77 -75.97 103.35
CA ALA A 57 37.22 -77.07 104.15
C ALA A 57 35.71 -76.92 104.41
N LYS A 58 35.21 -75.70 104.65
CA LYS A 58 33.76 -75.43 104.75
C LYS A 58 33.05 -75.74 103.43
N GLN A 59 33.56 -75.17 102.32
CA GLN A 59 32.97 -75.38 100.99
C GLN A 59 32.92 -76.87 100.59
N LEU A 60 33.92 -77.66 100.97
CA LEU A 60 33.92 -79.11 100.76
C LEU A 60 32.84 -79.82 101.60
N GLU A 61 32.60 -79.39 102.84
CA GLU A 61 31.58 -79.99 103.71
C GLU A 61 30.16 -79.57 103.30
N ASP A 62 29.96 -78.29 102.94
CA ASP A 62 28.71 -77.80 102.34
C ASP A 62 28.36 -78.56 101.05
N ALA A 63 29.36 -78.81 100.19
CA ALA A 63 29.20 -79.59 98.97
C ALA A 63 28.92 -81.08 99.25
N ARG A 64 29.53 -81.67 100.29
CA ARG A 64 29.24 -83.05 100.72
C ARG A 64 27.80 -83.18 101.21
N GLY A 65 27.35 -82.27 102.08
CA GLY A 65 25.96 -82.23 102.56
C GLY A 65 24.96 -82.15 101.40
N GLN A 66 25.19 -81.25 100.44
CA GLN A 66 24.36 -81.15 99.23
C GLN A 66 24.39 -82.43 98.37
N ILE A 67 25.54 -83.09 98.25
CA ILE A 67 25.66 -84.36 97.51
C ILE A 67 24.87 -85.48 98.22
N ASP A 68 24.92 -85.56 99.55
CA ASP A 68 24.21 -86.60 100.31
C ASP A 68 22.69 -86.33 100.40
N ASP A 69 22.27 -85.06 100.46
CA ASP A 69 20.87 -84.65 100.28
C ASP A 69 20.34 -85.02 98.87
N MET A 70 21.15 -84.80 97.83
CA MET A 70 20.78 -85.22 96.46
C MET A 70 20.72 -86.74 96.33
N ARG A 71 21.67 -87.50 96.90
CA ARG A 71 21.64 -88.97 96.95
C ARG A 71 20.38 -89.47 97.65
N GLY A 72 20.11 -88.98 98.85
CA GLY A 72 18.90 -89.34 99.61
C GLY A 72 17.58 -88.96 98.93
N GLN A 73 17.58 -88.01 97.98
CA GLN A 73 16.45 -87.76 97.08
C GLN A 73 16.41 -88.73 95.89
N ILE A 74 17.55 -89.02 95.25
CA ILE A 74 17.66 -89.96 94.14
C ILE A 74 17.24 -91.38 94.57
N ASP A 75 17.62 -91.82 95.77
CA ASP A 75 17.22 -93.11 96.33
C ASP A 75 15.69 -93.17 96.50
N ARG A 76 15.09 -92.15 97.12
CA ARG A 76 13.63 -92.01 97.26
C ARG A 76 12.87 -91.99 95.93
N LEU A 77 13.48 -91.48 94.85
CA LEU A 77 12.88 -91.38 93.52
C LEU A 77 13.12 -92.61 92.62
N SER A 78 14.12 -93.42 92.94
CA SER A 78 14.54 -94.59 92.15
C SER A 78 13.95 -95.91 92.66
N LEU A 79 13.61 -96.00 93.96
CA LEU A 79 12.81 -97.10 94.47
C LEU A 79 11.40 -97.14 93.81
N PRO A 80 10.81 -98.34 93.61
CA PRO A 80 9.41 -98.45 93.21
C PRO A 80 8.50 -97.73 94.22
N PRO A 81 7.52 -96.92 93.78
CA PRO A 81 6.73 -96.09 94.68
C PRO A 81 5.70 -96.92 95.45
N THR A 82 6.12 -97.46 96.59
CA THR A 82 5.28 -98.22 97.54
C THR A 82 4.57 -97.35 98.57
N THR A 83 4.85 -96.04 98.59
CA THR A 83 4.23 -95.04 99.48
C THR A 83 3.45 -94.00 98.68
N LEU A 84 2.35 -93.51 99.26
CA LEU A 84 1.48 -92.51 98.62
C LEU A 84 2.21 -91.17 98.38
N GLU A 85 3.13 -90.83 99.27
CA GLU A 85 3.87 -89.57 99.28
C GLU A 85 4.89 -89.49 98.13
N GLY A 86 5.60 -90.60 97.84
CA GLY A 86 6.49 -90.71 96.69
C GLY A 86 5.76 -90.64 95.34
N LEU A 87 4.49 -91.08 95.28
CA LEU A 87 3.64 -90.88 94.10
C LEU A 87 3.31 -89.38 93.92
N SER A 88 2.89 -88.68 94.97
CA SER A 88 2.60 -87.25 94.89
C SER A 88 3.85 -86.42 94.55
N GLU A 89 5.00 -86.72 95.13
CA GLU A 89 6.25 -86.00 94.86
C GLU A 89 6.71 -86.20 93.40
N ARG A 90 6.59 -87.43 92.87
CA ARG A 90 6.92 -87.72 91.47
C ARG A 90 5.93 -87.06 90.50
N LEU A 91 4.63 -87.03 90.83
CA LEU A 91 3.62 -86.33 90.05
C LEU A 91 3.83 -84.81 90.05
N GLN A 92 4.20 -84.22 91.18
CA GLN A 92 4.55 -82.78 91.27
C GLN A 92 5.79 -82.45 90.43
N ARG A 93 6.84 -83.28 90.50
CA ARG A 93 8.05 -83.12 89.65
C ARG A 93 7.71 -83.31 88.16
N MET A 94 6.83 -84.24 87.80
CA MET A 94 6.37 -84.47 86.42
C MET A 94 5.51 -83.30 85.89
N LEU A 95 4.58 -82.79 86.70
CA LEU A 95 3.78 -81.61 86.35
C LEU A 95 4.67 -80.38 86.17
N ARG A 96 5.65 -80.16 87.05
CA ARG A 96 6.62 -79.07 86.94
C ARG A 96 7.46 -79.18 85.66
N LEU A 97 7.98 -80.37 85.36
CA LEU A 97 8.71 -80.61 84.10
C LEU A 97 7.83 -80.38 82.87
N ALA A 98 6.55 -80.77 82.93
CA ALA A 98 5.59 -80.53 81.86
C ALA A 98 5.24 -79.04 81.68
N THR A 99 5.14 -78.25 82.76
CA THR A 99 5.01 -76.79 82.66
C THR A 99 6.27 -76.14 82.15
N ASP A 100 7.45 -76.58 82.61
CA ASP A 100 8.74 -76.04 82.19
C ASP A 100 9.00 -76.28 80.70
N GLU A 101 8.64 -77.47 80.17
CA GLU A 101 8.74 -77.77 78.73
C GLU A 101 7.61 -77.13 77.90
N ALA A 102 6.40 -76.96 78.46
CA ALA A 102 5.35 -76.18 77.80
C ALA A 102 5.76 -74.70 77.65
N ASP A 103 6.36 -74.10 78.69
CA ASP A 103 6.86 -72.73 78.66
C ASP A 103 8.18 -72.59 77.88
N ALA A 104 8.98 -73.66 77.76
CA ALA A 104 10.06 -73.73 76.77
C ALA A 104 9.50 -73.74 75.34
N THR A 105 8.45 -74.52 75.08
CA THR A 105 7.80 -74.61 73.76
C THR A 105 7.13 -73.29 73.37
N LYS A 106 6.44 -72.61 74.30
CA LYS A 106 5.93 -71.24 74.07
C LYS A 106 7.05 -70.29 73.70
N ARG A 107 8.14 -70.23 74.48
CA ARG A 107 9.28 -69.34 74.21
C ARG A 107 9.96 -69.61 72.86
N ARG A 108 10.05 -70.88 72.42
CA ARG A 108 10.51 -71.23 71.06
C ARG A 108 9.56 -70.65 70.00
N ALA A 109 8.26 -70.93 70.12
CA ALA A 109 7.25 -70.46 69.16
C ALA A 109 7.10 -68.92 69.14
N GLU A 110 7.25 -68.25 70.28
CA GLU A 110 7.25 -66.78 70.39
C GLU A 110 8.49 -66.16 69.74
N ALA A 111 9.67 -66.78 69.90
CA ALA A 111 10.90 -66.35 69.25
C ALA A 111 10.85 -66.58 67.72
N GLU A 112 10.32 -67.72 67.27
CA GLU A 112 10.09 -68.01 65.85
C GLU A 112 9.07 -67.02 65.24
N ALA A 113 7.96 -66.76 65.92
CA ALA A 113 6.97 -65.77 65.49
C ALA A 113 7.50 -64.32 65.54
N ALA A 114 8.45 -64.01 66.43
CA ALA A 114 9.16 -62.73 66.42
C ALA A 114 10.14 -62.63 65.24
N HIS A 115 10.91 -63.70 64.95
CA HIS A 115 11.81 -63.75 63.79
C HIS A 115 11.06 -63.60 62.46
N ILE A 116 9.96 -64.34 62.28
CA ILE A 116 9.13 -64.27 61.07
C ILE A 116 8.56 -62.85 60.87
N ARG A 117 8.10 -62.19 61.95
CA ARG A 117 7.65 -60.79 61.88
C ARG A 117 8.79 -59.83 61.54
N ALA A 118 9.92 -59.92 62.22
CA ALA A 118 11.08 -59.06 61.96
C ALA A 118 11.61 -59.21 60.52
N GLN A 119 11.60 -60.43 59.97
CA GLN A 119 11.96 -60.67 58.58
C GLN A 119 10.93 -60.07 57.61
N ALA A 120 9.63 -60.32 57.82
CA ALA A 120 8.58 -59.77 56.97
C ALA A 120 8.53 -58.23 57.01
N GLU A 121 8.81 -57.63 58.17
CA GLU A 121 8.96 -56.18 58.33
C GLU A 121 10.20 -55.65 57.57
N ALA A 122 11.34 -56.33 57.66
CA ALA A 122 12.54 -55.97 56.90
C ALA A 122 12.31 -56.05 55.37
N ASP A 123 11.72 -57.14 54.89
CA ASP A 123 11.38 -57.33 53.47
C ASP A 123 10.38 -56.25 52.99
N ALA A 124 9.38 -55.90 53.82
CA ALA A 124 8.45 -54.82 53.53
C ALA A 124 9.12 -53.44 53.47
N GLN A 125 10.10 -53.14 54.36
CA GLN A 125 10.86 -51.90 54.30
C GLN A 125 11.75 -51.82 53.06
N VAL A 126 12.41 -52.92 52.67
CA VAL A 126 13.20 -52.99 51.43
C VAL A 126 12.31 -52.75 50.20
N LEU A 127 11.13 -53.39 50.16
CA LEU A 127 10.17 -53.21 49.08
C LEU A 127 9.63 -51.77 49.03
N LYS A 128 9.32 -51.17 50.18
CA LYS A 128 8.91 -49.77 50.27
C LYS A 128 10.00 -48.82 49.77
N GLN A 129 11.23 -48.94 50.27
CA GLN A 129 12.36 -48.10 49.83
C GLN A 129 12.59 -48.20 48.31
N ARG A 130 12.40 -49.38 47.72
CA ARG A 130 12.46 -49.59 46.27
C ARG A 130 11.34 -48.83 45.53
N TYR A 131 10.11 -48.83 46.03
CA TYR A 131 9.00 -48.08 45.43
C TYR A 131 9.12 -46.57 45.63
N ASP A 132 9.52 -46.11 46.82
CA ASP A 132 9.80 -44.69 47.11
C ASP A 132 10.87 -44.16 46.14
N ARG A 133 11.96 -44.91 45.96
CA ARG A 133 13.01 -44.62 44.98
C ARG A 133 12.50 -44.63 43.54
N MET A 134 11.76 -45.65 43.12
CA MET A 134 11.22 -45.73 41.75
C MET A 134 10.26 -44.57 41.45
N THR A 135 9.47 -44.14 42.44
CA THR A 135 8.55 -43.00 42.32
C THR A 135 9.33 -41.70 42.19
N ALA A 136 10.38 -41.50 42.99
CA ALA A 136 11.27 -40.35 42.87
C ALA A 136 12.03 -40.32 41.52
N GLU A 137 12.50 -41.47 41.02
CA GLU A 137 13.14 -41.55 39.69
C GLU A 137 12.16 -41.26 38.54
N LEU A 138 10.89 -41.64 38.66
CA LEU A 138 9.86 -41.32 37.67
C LEU A 138 9.48 -39.84 37.69
N GLU A 139 9.29 -39.25 38.87
CA GLU A 139 8.95 -37.83 39.01
C GLU A 139 10.12 -36.93 38.59
N ALA A 140 11.37 -37.29 38.90
CA ALA A 140 12.55 -36.58 38.39
C ALA A 140 12.66 -36.62 36.86
N ARG A 141 12.38 -37.78 36.24
CA ARG A 141 12.32 -37.90 34.76
C ARG A 141 11.18 -37.07 34.18
N ARG A 142 10.02 -37.04 34.84
CA ARG A 142 8.88 -36.22 34.43
C ARG A 142 9.24 -34.73 34.45
N GLN A 143 9.81 -34.24 35.55
CA GLN A 143 10.22 -32.84 35.68
C GLN A 143 11.31 -32.45 34.68
N ALA A 144 12.27 -33.35 34.38
CA ALA A 144 13.25 -33.15 33.32
C ALA A 144 12.58 -33.03 31.93
N MET A 145 11.68 -33.96 31.58
CA MET A 145 10.93 -33.92 30.32
C MET A 145 10.04 -32.68 30.20
N GLU A 146 9.37 -32.25 31.28
CA GLU A 146 8.56 -31.01 31.30
C GLU A 146 9.43 -29.75 31.14
N ALA A 147 10.62 -29.72 31.76
CA ALA A 147 11.58 -28.63 31.61
C ALA A 147 12.21 -28.57 30.20
N GLU A 148 12.60 -29.71 29.63
CA GLU A 148 13.09 -29.82 28.25
C GLU A 148 12.01 -29.40 27.25
N HIS A 149 10.79 -29.93 27.38
CA HIS A 149 9.67 -29.60 26.50
C HIS A 149 9.32 -28.11 26.57
N ARG A 150 9.31 -27.52 27.77
CA ARG A 150 9.14 -26.08 27.96
C ARG A 150 10.28 -25.28 27.31
N GLY A 151 11.54 -25.68 27.50
CA GLY A 151 12.69 -25.04 26.86
C GLY A 151 12.63 -25.08 25.33
N VAL A 152 12.16 -26.19 24.75
CA VAL A 152 11.91 -26.32 23.31
C VAL A 152 10.76 -25.40 22.85
N ILE A 153 9.66 -25.31 23.59
CA ILE A 153 8.54 -24.40 23.27
C ILE A 153 8.96 -22.93 23.37
N ASP A 154 9.60 -22.53 24.46
CA ASP A 154 9.98 -21.15 24.70
C ASP A 154 11.10 -20.70 23.73
N LYS A 155 12.00 -21.61 23.33
CA LYS A 155 12.91 -21.37 22.20
C LYS A 155 12.17 -21.26 20.86
N ALA A 156 11.28 -22.19 20.53
CA ALA A 156 10.54 -22.17 19.26
C ALA A 156 9.67 -20.92 19.12
N ARG A 157 9.16 -20.38 20.23
CA ARG A 157 8.51 -19.06 20.29
C ARG A 157 9.48 -17.93 19.97
N ALA A 158 10.64 -17.88 20.62
CA ALA A 158 11.64 -16.85 20.36
C ALA A 158 12.16 -16.88 18.91
N ASP A 159 12.44 -18.06 18.37
CA ASP A 159 12.86 -18.26 16.98
C ASP A 159 11.76 -17.82 15.98
N ALA A 160 10.48 -18.09 16.31
CA ALA A 160 9.33 -17.65 15.51
C ALA A 160 9.09 -16.14 15.60
N GLU A 161 9.19 -15.54 16.79
CA GLU A 161 9.08 -14.09 17.01
C GLU A 161 10.21 -13.34 16.29
N GLN A 162 11.45 -13.85 16.33
CA GLN A 162 12.56 -13.31 15.55
C GLN A 162 12.30 -13.40 14.04
N THR A 163 11.79 -14.54 13.55
CA THR A 163 11.50 -14.75 12.13
C THR A 163 10.39 -13.84 11.64
N VAL A 164 9.28 -13.72 12.40
CA VAL A 164 8.15 -12.84 12.08
C VAL A 164 8.54 -11.36 12.21
N GLY A 165 9.33 -10.99 13.22
CA GLY A 165 9.87 -9.65 13.38
C GLY A 165 10.76 -9.23 12.21
N ARG A 166 11.67 -10.12 11.77
CA ARG A 166 12.50 -9.91 10.59
C ARG A 166 11.66 -9.78 9.32
N ALA A 167 10.72 -10.69 9.08
CA ALA A 167 9.87 -10.66 7.90
C ALA A 167 9.03 -9.37 7.83
N ARG A 168 8.51 -8.88 8.97
CA ARG A 168 7.80 -7.59 9.07
C ARG A 168 8.72 -6.40 8.78
N ALA A 169 9.95 -6.41 9.29
CA ALA A 169 10.92 -5.35 9.04
C ALA A 169 11.37 -5.30 7.57
N GLU A 170 11.59 -6.47 6.94
CA GLU A 170 11.92 -6.57 5.51
C GLU A 170 10.72 -6.15 4.63
N ALA A 171 9.49 -6.56 4.98
CA ALA A 171 8.29 -6.12 4.28
C ALA A 171 8.08 -4.60 4.37
N ALA A 172 8.13 -4.01 5.57
CA ALA A 172 8.00 -2.56 5.75
C ALA A 172 9.09 -1.76 5.02
N ARG A 173 10.32 -2.29 4.93
CA ARG A 173 11.39 -1.68 4.14
C ARG A 173 11.07 -1.70 2.64
N LEU A 174 10.55 -2.83 2.13
CA LEU A 174 10.17 -2.97 0.71
C LEU A 174 8.94 -2.13 0.36
N GLU A 175 8.00 -1.96 1.28
CA GLU A 175 6.82 -1.12 1.11
C GLU A 175 7.21 0.36 1.03
N ALA A 176 8.04 0.85 1.97
CA ALA A 176 8.60 2.21 1.91
C ALA A 176 9.51 2.44 0.68
N GLU A 177 10.29 1.43 0.27
CA GLU A 177 11.11 1.48 -0.95
C GLU A 177 10.23 1.51 -2.23
N SER A 178 9.07 0.87 -2.21
CA SER A 178 8.07 0.88 -3.29
C SER A 178 7.34 2.23 -3.35
N GLU A 179 6.90 2.74 -2.20
CA GLU A 179 6.23 4.05 -2.08
C GLU A 179 7.14 5.19 -2.54
N ALA A 180 8.40 5.22 -2.09
CA ALA A 180 9.38 6.22 -2.53
C ALA A 180 9.67 6.17 -4.04
N ARG A 181 9.67 4.97 -4.65
CA ARG A 181 9.79 4.82 -6.12
C ARG A 181 8.53 5.28 -6.84
N ARG A 182 7.34 5.05 -6.27
CA ARG A 182 6.08 5.55 -6.83
C ARG A 182 6.01 7.06 -6.80
N THR A 183 6.28 7.70 -5.64
CA THR A 183 6.30 9.17 -5.55
C THR A 183 7.34 9.77 -6.49
N GLN A 184 8.54 9.18 -6.60
CA GLN A 184 9.53 9.65 -7.57
C GLN A 184 9.02 9.56 -9.02
N VAL A 185 8.40 8.44 -9.43
CA VAL A 185 7.84 8.28 -10.79
C VAL A 185 6.66 9.22 -11.04
N GLU A 186 5.84 9.47 -10.02
CA GLU A 186 4.72 10.43 -10.06
C GLU A 186 5.26 11.87 -10.20
N GLU A 187 6.31 12.27 -9.45
CA GLU A 187 7.03 13.55 -9.59
C GLU A 187 7.71 13.72 -10.95
N ASP A 188 8.52 12.75 -11.40
CA ASP A 188 9.20 12.77 -12.70
C ASP A 188 8.18 12.86 -13.86
N PHE A 189 7.03 12.19 -13.74
CA PHE A 189 5.94 12.28 -14.71
C PHE A 189 5.24 13.64 -14.69
N GLU A 190 4.97 14.23 -13.53
CA GLU A 190 4.41 15.58 -13.43
C GLU A 190 5.36 16.63 -14.03
N ILE A 191 6.66 16.53 -13.77
CA ILE A 191 7.69 17.40 -14.35
C ILE A 191 7.72 17.26 -15.88
N ALA A 192 7.76 16.03 -16.39
CA ALA A 192 7.75 15.76 -17.84
C ALA A 192 6.47 16.26 -18.52
N MET A 193 5.30 16.10 -17.88
CA MET A 193 4.01 16.56 -18.39
C MET A 193 3.80 18.07 -18.20
N ALA A 194 4.44 18.71 -17.23
CA ALA A 194 4.52 20.17 -17.13
C ALA A 194 5.40 20.72 -18.27
N GLY A 195 6.58 20.17 -18.49
CA GLY A 195 7.47 20.54 -19.60
C GLY A 195 6.78 20.40 -20.96
N ARG A 196 6.22 19.22 -21.26
CA ARG A 196 5.51 18.99 -22.52
C ARG A 196 4.29 19.93 -22.70
N ARG A 197 3.60 20.32 -21.62
CA ARG A 197 2.53 21.34 -21.68
C ARG A 197 3.08 22.72 -21.99
N THR A 198 4.17 23.16 -21.36
CA THR A 198 4.76 24.49 -21.65
C THR A 198 5.35 24.57 -23.05
N GLU A 199 6.00 23.51 -23.54
CA GLU A 199 6.44 23.40 -24.94
C GLU A 199 5.26 23.46 -25.92
N SER A 200 4.18 22.71 -25.67
CA SER A 200 2.98 22.72 -26.51
C SER A 200 2.31 24.10 -26.56
N MET A 201 2.14 24.75 -25.40
CA MET A 201 1.60 26.12 -25.32
C MET A 201 2.51 27.13 -26.02
N ARG A 202 3.84 26.99 -25.89
CA ARG A 202 4.81 27.83 -26.59
C ARG A 202 4.73 27.64 -28.12
N LEU A 203 4.68 26.40 -28.61
CA LEU A 203 4.54 26.10 -30.04
C LEU A 203 3.21 26.59 -30.61
N LEU A 204 2.13 26.55 -29.82
CA LEU A 204 0.85 27.15 -30.20
C LEU A 204 0.97 28.68 -30.29
N ALA A 205 1.54 29.34 -29.28
CA ALA A 205 1.76 30.78 -29.28
C ALA A 205 2.69 31.25 -30.41
N GLU A 206 3.74 30.49 -30.75
CA GLU A 206 4.61 30.76 -31.90
C GLU A 206 3.84 30.64 -33.24
N ARG A 207 2.94 29.66 -33.37
CA ARG A 207 2.05 29.50 -34.55
C ARG A 207 0.99 30.60 -34.65
N GLU A 208 0.39 30.99 -33.53
CA GLU A 208 -0.58 32.09 -33.48
C GLU A 208 0.09 33.44 -33.79
N ALA A 209 1.28 33.70 -33.22
CA ALA A 209 2.04 34.91 -33.48
C ALA A 209 2.50 35.01 -34.94
N THR A 210 3.00 33.91 -35.52
CA THR A 210 3.39 33.89 -36.95
C THR A 210 2.19 34.01 -37.88
N SER A 211 1.10 33.28 -37.64
CA SER A 211 -0.15 33.40 -38.39
C SER A 211 -0.72 34.82 -38.35
N LYS A 212 -0.75 35.43 -37.15
CA LYS A 212 -1.19 36.82 -36.95
C LYS A 212 -0.28 37.81 -37.67
N ALA A 213 1.05 37.68 -37.53
CA ALA A 213 2.00 38.56 -38.22
C ALA A 213 1.89 38.46 -39.75
N GLU A 214 1.61 37.26 -40.29
CA GLU A 214 1.31 37.10 -41.71
C GLU A 214 -0.03 37.70 -42.12
N ALA A 215 -1.08 37.56 -41.31
CA ALA A 215 -2.39 38.18 -41.57
C ALA A 215 -2.27 39.72 -41.56
N GLU A 216 -1.58 40.29 -40.57
CA GLU A 216 -1.26 41.71 -40.50
C GLU A 216 -0.35 42.18 -41.65
N ARG A 217 0.51 41.30 -42.19
CA ARG A 217 1.28 41.58 -43.42
C ARG A 217 0.35 41.64 -44.64
N ARG A 218 -0.46 40.60 -44.87
CA ARG A 218 -1.42 40.53 -45.99
C ARG A 218 -2.43 41.68 -45.97
N VAL A 219 -2.93 42.06 -44.80
CA VAL A 219 -3.86 43.20 -44.63
C VAL A 219 -3.17 44.53 -44.96
N ARG A 220 -1.90 44.74 -44.56
CA ARG A 220 -1.13 45.92 -44.97
C ARG A 220 -0.86 45.94 -46.46
N GLU A 221 -0.33 44.86 -47.03
CA GLU A 221 -0.06 44.72 -48.47
C GLU A 221 -1.34 45.01 -49.30
N ALA A 222 -2.48 44.43 -48.91
CA ALA A 222 -3.76 44.64 -49.59
C ALA A 222 -4.33 46.05 -49.40
N THR A 223 -4.19 46.68 -48.22
CA THR A 223 -4.66 48.06 -47.99
C THR A 223 -3.75 49.10 -48.66
N GLU A 224 -2.45 48.86 -48.75
CA GLU A 224 -1.51 49.65 -49.55
C GLU A 224 -1.79 49.51 -51.06
N GLU A 225 -2.09 48.31 -51.54
CA GLU A 225 -2.45 48.08 -52.94
C GLU A 225 -3.84 48.66 -53.29
N ALA A 226 -4.83 48.54 -52.39
CA ALA A 226 -6.13 49.19 -52.56
C ALA A 226 -6.01 50.72 -52.53
N ASN A 227 -5.15 51.28 -51.68
CA ASN A 227 -4.87 52.72 -51.68
C ASN A 227 -4.13 53.18 -52.93
N ARG A 228 -3.19 52.39 -53.47
CA ARG A 228 -2.58 52.64 -54.78
C ARG A 228 -3.64 52.66 -55.88
N ARG A 229 -4.39 51.56 -56.09
CA ARG A 229 -5.48 51.51 -57.09
C ARG A 229 -6.48 52.67 -56.95
N ARG A 230 -6.82 53.06 -55.71
CA ARG A 230 -7.70 54.20 -55.44
C ARG A 230 -7.05 55.54 -55.82
N HIS A 231 -5.77 55.74 -55.54
CA HIS A 231 -5.03 56.93 -55.93
C HIS A 231 -4.85 57.01 -57.46
N ASP A 232 -4.52 55.89 -58.11
CA ASP A 232 -4.38 55.77 -59.56
C ASP A 232 -5.71 56.07 -60.26
N ALA A 233 -6.82 55.49 -59.78
CA ALA A 233 -8.16 55.75 -60.31
C ALA A 233 -8.66 57.19 -60.05
N ILE A 234 -8.30 57.81 -58.91
CA ILE A 234 -8.57 59.24 -58.67
C ILE A 234 -7.75 60.11 -59.63
N THR A 235 -6.49 59.76 -59.86
CA THR A 235 -5.60 60.50 -60.77
C THR A 235 -6.08 60.38 -62.22
N GLU A 236 -6.45 59.18 -62.67
CA GLU A 236 -7.01 58.97 -64.00
C GLU A 236 -8.39 59.65 -64.17
N SER A 237 -9.30 59.51 -63.20
CA SER A 237 -10.61 60.16 -63.30
C SER A 237 -10.52 61.69 -63.25
N THR A 238 -9.61 62.26 -62.46
CA THR A 238 -9.36 63.72 -62.49
C THR A 238 -8.68 64.16 -63.78
N ALA A 239 -7.76 63.38 -64.36
CA ALA A 239 -7.19 63.66 -65.68
C ALA A 239 -8.25 63.59 -66.79
N ARG A 240 -9.10 62.55 -66.82
CA ARG A 240 -10.23 62.43 -67.77
C ARG A 240 -11.26 63.56 -67.59
N LEU A 241 -11.53 63.99 -66.36
CA LEU A 241 -12.39 65.16 -66.09
C LEU A 241 -11.75 66.47 -66.57
N GLN A 242 -10.44 66.65 -66.40
CA GLN A 242 -9.72 67.80 -66.96
C GLN A 242 -9.72 67.79 -68.49
N GLU A 243 -9.47 66.64 -69.12
CA GLU A 243 -9.55 66.48 -70.58
C GLU A 243 -10.96 66.79 -71.10
N ALA A 244 -11.99 66.15 -70.56
CA ALA A 244 -13.38 66.43 -70.91
C ALA A 244 -13.76 67.90 -70.66
N THR A 245 -13.24 68.53 -69.61
CA THR A 245 -13.47 69.95 -69.32
C THR A 245 -12.74 70.87 -70.32
N THR A 246 -11.50 70.57 -70.70
CA THR A 246 -10.79 71.34 -71.73
C THR A 246 -11.43 71.16 -73.10
N GLU A 247 -11.91 69.96 -73.43
CA GLU A 247 -12.61 69.71 -74.69
C GLU A 247 -14.03 70.31 -74.71
N ALA A 248 -14.74 70.35 -73.58
CA ALA A 248 -15.99 71.10 -73.45
C ALA A 248 -15.74 72.60 -73.66
N HIS A 249 -14.73 73.19 -73.02
CA HIS A 249 -14.32 74.58 -73.25
C HIS A 249 -13.82 74.84 -74.68
N ARG A 250 -13.28 73.83 -75.38
CA ARG A 250 -12.91 73.88 -76.80
C ARG A 250 -14.16 73.93 -77.68
N ARG A 251 -15.08 72.96 -77.53
CA ARG A 251 -16.35 72.92 -78.27
C ARG A 251 -17.20 74.17 -78.05
N VAL A 252 -17.25 74.69 -76.81
CA VAL A 252 -17.98 75.93 -76.48
C VAL A 252 -17.34 77.14 -77.18
N ARG A 253 -16.00 77.24 -77.23
CA ARG A 253 -15.30 78.28 -78.00
C ARG A 253 -15.59 78.15 -79.50
N GLU A 254 -15.40 76.97 -80.08
CA GLU A 254 -15.67 76.71 -81.51
C GLU A 254 -17.12 77.01 -81.90
N ALA A 255 -18.10 76.62 -81.08
CA ALA A 255 -19.51 76.92 -81.29
C ALA A 255 -19.83 78.41 -81.10
N THR A 256 -19.16 79.10 -80.18
CA THR A 256 -19.31 80.56 -79.98
C THR A 256 -18.71 81.34 -81.15
N GLU A 257 -17.53 80.94 -81.65
CA GLU A 257 -16.93 81.50 -82.85
C GLU A 257 -17.80 81.27 -84.08
N GLU A 258 -18.30 80.06 -84.28
CA GLU A 258 -19.18 79.73 -85.41
C GLU A 258 -20.53 80.46 -85.33
N SER A 259 -21.09 80.61 -84.13
CA SER A 259 -22.25 81.48 -83.88
C SER A 259 -21.94 82.94 -84.23
N ASN A 260 -20.80 83.47 -83.78
CA ASN A 260 -20.36 84.83 -84.08
C ASN A 260 -20.10 85.04 -85.58
N ARG A 261 -19.56 84.04 -86.31
CA ARG A 261 -19.43 84.06 -87.77
C ARG A 261 -20.80 84.11 -88.45
N ARG A 262 -21.75 83.29 -88.01
CA ARG A 262 -23.13 83.28 -88.53
C ARG A 262 -23.86 84.59 -88.25
N ILE A 263 -23.72 85.17 -87.06
CA ILE A 263 -24.27 86.49 -86.70
C ILE A 263 -23.61 87.58 -87.55
N SER A 264 -22.29 87.56 -87.72
CA SER A 264 -21.56 88.51 -88.58
C SER A 264 -22.04 88.43 -90.03
N HIS A 265 -22.13 87.22 -90.61
CA HIS A 265 -22.64 87.01 -91.96
C HIS A 265 -24.13 87.40 -92.10
N ALA A 266 -24.97 87.13 -91.08
CA ALA A 266 -26.37 87.56 -91.08
C ALA A 266 -26.50 89.09 -91.00
N THR A 267 -25.73 89.77 -90.15
CA THR A 267 -25.72 91.24 -90.08
C THR A 267 -25.16 91.87 -91.35
N GLN A 268 -24.15 91.28 -92.00
CA GLN A 268 -23.68 91.69 -93.33
C GLN A 268 -24.79 91.53 -94.39
N ARG A 269 -25.52 90.41 -94.41
CA ARG A 269 -26.67 90.22 -95.30
C ARG A 269 -27.81 91.21 -95.03
N VAL A 270 -28.09 91.52 -93.76
CA VAL A 270 -29.09 92.56 -93.39
C VAL A 270 -28.63 93.96 -93.78
N ALA A 271 -27.33 94.27 -93.66
CA ALA A 271 -26.75 95.53 -94.13
C ALA A 271 -26.83 95.64 -95.67
N ALA A 272 -26.50 94.57 -96.40
CA ALA A 272 -26.64 94.50 -97.84
C ALA A 272 -28.10 94.67 -98.30
N LEU A 273 -29.06 94.03 -97.64
CA LEU A 273 -30.49 94.20 -97.90
C LEU A 273 -30.99 95.62 -97.59
N ARG A 274 -30.50 96.25 -96.51
CA ARG A 274 -30.78 97.67 -96.21
C ARG A 274 -30.21 98.59 -97.28
N HIS A 275 -28.99 98.35 -97.75
CA HIS A 275 -28.36 99.14 -98.80
C HIS A 275 -29.05 98.95 -100.17
N LEU A 276 -29.51 97.73 -100.49
CA LEU A 276 -30.34 97.47 -101.67
C LEU A 276 -31.69 98.20 -101.57
N ARG A 277 -32.35 98.17 -100.41
CA ARG A 277 -33.59 98.92 -100.16
C ARG A 277 -33.40 100.43 -100.29
N ALA A 278 -32.29 100.98 -99.78
CA ALA A 278 -31.96 102.39 -99.96
C ALA A 278 -31.81 102.74 -101.45
N ARG A 279 -31.04 101.94 -102.20
CA ARG A 279 -30.87 102.12 -103.65
C ARG A 279 -32.18 102.05 -104.45
N VAL A 280 -33.09 101.16 -104.08
CA VAL A 280 -34.44 101.09 -104.68
C VAL A 280 -35.29 102.31 -104.30
N ALA A 281 -35.17 102.83 -103.08
CA ALA A 281 -35.85 104.07 -102.68
C ALA A 281 -35.31 105.28 -103.48
N ASP A 282 -34.00 105.43 -103.62
CA ASP A 282 -33.36 106.49 -104.42
C ASP A 282 -33.78 106.41 -105.89
N GLN A 283 -33.90 105.20 -106.45
CA GLN A 283 -34.40 104.96 -107.81
C GLN A 283 -35.87 105.36 -107.98
N LEU A 284 -36.73 105.11 -106.98
CA LEU A 284 -38.14 105.52 -107.01
C LEU A 284 -38.33 107.03 -106.84
N VAL A 285 -37.47 107.71 -106.06
CA VAL A 285 -37.44 109.19 -105.99
C VAL A 285 -36.99 109.77 -107.33
N SER A 286 -35.87 109.28 -107.87
CA SER A 286 -35.32 109.71 -109.18
C SER A 286 -36.34 109.56 -110.32
N ALA A 287 -37.09 108.46 -110.33
CA ALA A 287 -38.13 108.22 -111.33
C ALA A 287 -39.35 109.15 -111.18
N ARG A 288 -39.68 109.57 -109.94
CA ARG A 288 -40.78 110.51 -109.69
C ARG A 288 -40.43 111.92 -110.16
N ASP A 289 -39.22 112.37 -109.86
CA ASP A 289 -38.82 113.76 -110.14
C ASP A 289 -38.57 113.98 -111.64
N LEU A 290 -38.11 112.95 -112.38
CA LEU A 290 -38.08 112.94 -113.86
C LEU A 290 -39.46 113.04 -114.54
N ILE A 291 -40.54 112.66 -113.85
CA ILE A 291 -41.92 112.79 -114.37
C ILE A 291 -42.48 114.21 -114.10
N ALA A 292 -41.96 114.91 -113.10
CA ALA A 292 -42.36 116.29 -112.80
C ALA A 292 -41.76 117.29 -113.82
N ASP A 293 -40.47 117.17 -114.15
CA ASP A 293 -39.77 118.10 -115.05
C ASP A 293 -40.30 118.09 -116.51
N ALA A 294 -40.89 116.98 -116.95
CA ALA A 294 -41.40 116.82 -118.31
C ALA A 294 -42.77 117.49 -118.58
N HIS A 295 -43.48 117.97 -117.54
CA HIS A 295 -44.90 118.33 -117.64
C HIS A 295 -45.17 119.84 -117.87
N VAL A 296 -44.14 120.65 -118.12
CA VAL A 296 -44.23 122.14 -118.03
C VAL A 296 -44.00 122.88 -119.37
N GLN A 297 -43.62 122.21 -120.47
CA GLN A 297 -43.22 122.88 -121.73
C GLN A 297 -43.95 122.52 -123.03
N LEU A 298 -45.04 121.73 -123.00
CA LEU A 298 -45.87 121.50 -124.20
C LEU A 298 -47.37 121.65 -123.91
N ALA A 299 -47.96 122.67 -124.51
CA ALA A 299 -49.41 122.89 -124.62
C ALA A 299 -49.79 123.11 -126.09
N ASP A 300 -51.08 122.93 -126.40
CA ASP A 300 -51.75 123.23 -127.68
C ASP A 300 -51.28 122.50 -128.96
N ALA A 301 -51.82 121.29 -129.17
CA ALA A 301 -52.13 120.70 -130.48
C ALA A 301 -53.30 119.69 -130.35
N ALA A 302 -54.12 119.52 -131.40
CA ALA A 302 -55.42 118.82 -131.37
C ALA A 302 -55.69 118.04 -132.68
N PRO A 303 -56.85 117.39 -132.93
CA PRO A 303 -57.77 116.55 -132.12
C PRO A 303 -58.07 115.16 -132.79
N VAL A 304 -59.20 114.48 -132.46
CA VAL A 304 -60.05 113.53 -133.27
C VAL A 304 -60.32 112.10 -132.71
N LEU A 305 -61.57 111.87 -132.26
CA LEU A 305 -62.53 110.71 -132.34
C LEU A 305 -62.16 109.21 -132.09
N ASP A 306 -62.81 108.60 -131.06
CA ASP A 306 -63.71 107.38 -131.02
C ASP A 306 -63.38 106.01 -131.70
N PRO A 307 -64.03 104.86 -131.34
CA PRO A 307 -64.61 104.41 -130.03
C PRO A 307 -64.53 102.86 -129.66
N LEU A 308 -64.65 102.50 -128.36
CA LEU A 308 -65.30 101.29 -127.70
C LEU A 308 -65.13 99.82 -128.23
N PRO A 309 -65.67 98.73 -127.60
CA PRO A 309 -66.13 98.42 -126.20
C PRO A 309 -65.41 97.20 -125.52
N GLU A 310 -65.26 97.08 -124.17
CA GLU A 310 -66.10 96.41 -123.11
C GLU A 310 -66.06 94.84 -123.03
N GLU A 311 -66.45 94.09 -121.97
CA GLU A 311 -67.30 94.34 -120.77
C GLU A 311 -67.10 93.30 -119.60
N ARG A 312 -67.57 93.63 -118.36
CA ARG A 312 -67.87 92.78 -117.14
C ARG A 312 -66.67 92.23 -116.31
N LEU A 313 -66.60 92.23 -114.94
CA LEU A 313 -67.53 92.11 -113.78
C LEU A 313 -67.94 90.64 -113.43
N ALA A 314 -68.13 90.16 -112.17
CA ALA A 314 -67.74 90.53 -110.77
C ALA A 314 -68.28 89.43 -109.78
N GLY A 315 -67.89 89.39 -108.48
CA GLY A 315 -68.78 88.83 -107.40
C GLY A 315 -68.27 87.89 -106.26
N SER A 316 -68.39 88.38 -105.01
CA SER A 316 -68.72 87.77 -103.68
C SER A 316 -68.75 86.25 -103.28
N ALA A 317 -68.10 85.97 -102.13
CA ALA A 317 -68.66 85.41 -100.85
C ALA A 317 -68.97 83.85 -100.67
N PRO A 318 -69.48 83.31 -99.51
CA PRO A 318 -68.68 82.31 -98.72
C PRO A 318 -69.40 81.12 -97.96
N VAL A 319 -68.60 80.32 -97.19
CA VAL A 319 -68.90 79.42 -96.00
C VAL A 319 -69.46 77.96 -96.18
N VAL A 320 -69.03 77.05 -95.26
CA VAL A 320 -69.62 75.75 -94.73
C VAL A 320 -69.16 74.35 -95.28
N ASP A 321 -68.16 73.75 -94.60
CA ASP A 321 -68.12 72.46 -93.85
C ASP A 321 -68.40 71.01 -94.42
N THR A 322 -67.77 70.00 -93.77
CA THR A 322 -68.00 68.51 -93.75
C THR A 322 -67.41 67.60 -94.91
N PRO A 323 -67.54 66.23 -94.93
CA PRO A 323 -66.47 65.30 -94.45
C PRO A 323 -66.19 64.04 -95.36
N ASP A 324 -65.79 62.88 -94.75
CA ASP A 324 -65.66 61.49 -95.28
C ASP A 324 -64.48 61.14 -96.24
N ALA A 325 -64.00 59.87 -96.42
CA ALA A 325 -63.99 58.63 -95.61
C ALA A 325 -63.13 57.49 -96.29
N ALA A 326 -63.11 56.27 -95.70
CA ALA A 326 -62.56 54.96 -96.18
C ALA A 326 -61.02 54.73 -96.09
N LEU A 327 -60.45 53.73 -95.36
CA LEU A 327 -60.55 52.22 -95.37
C LEU A 327 -59.67 51.57 -96.48
N ALA A 328 -59.05 50.37 -96.37
CA ALA A 328 -58.84 49.30 -95.35
C ALA A 328 -57.82 48.23 -95.91
N ASP A 329 -57.36 47.15 -95.23
CA ASP A 329 -56.88 46.89 -93.84
C ASP A 329 -56.29 45.44 -93.70
N GLU A 330 -55.40 45.18 -92.72
CA GLU A 330 -54.94 43.86 -92.18
C GLU A 330 -54.33 42.77 -93.14
N PRO A 331 -53.98 41.51 -92.72
CA PRO A 331 -53.81 40.85 -91.39
C PRO A 331 -52.36 40.27 -91.16
N THR A 332 -51.93 39.56 -90.09
CA THR A 332 -52.55 38.43 -89.34
C THR A 332 -51.85 38.13 -87.97
N ARG A 333 -52.53 37.36 -87.08
CA ARG A 333 -52.14 36.90 -85.72
C ARG A 333 -51.34 35.56 -85.74
N THR A 334 -50.90 34.86 -84.67
CA THR A 334 -51.08 34.89 -83.17
C THR A 334 -49.73 34.46 -82.48
N THR A 335 -49.50 33.85 -81.30
CA THR A 335 -50.25 33.12 -80.23
C THR A 335 -49.48 33.12 -78.87
N THR A 336 -50.13 32.79 -77.75
CA THR A 336 -49.59 32.52 -76.37
C THR A 336 -49.32 31.00 -76.14
N PRO A 337 -48.85 30.43 -74.97
CA PRO A 337 -49.16 30.74 -73.56
C PRO A 337 -48.00 30.60 -72.51
N ALA A 338 -48.34 30.44 -71.21
CA ALA A 338 -47.52 30.75 -70.04
C ALA A 338 -46.87 29.56 -69.27
N ILE A 339 -45.81 29.88 -68.51
CA ILE A 339 -45.22 29.16 -67.34
C ILE A 339 -44.72 30.29 -66.41
N ALA A 340 -44.98 30.45 -65.09
CA ALA A 340 -45.34 29.60 -63.94
C ALA A 340 -44.14 29.13 -63.07
N GLY A 341 -43.98 29.76 -61.89
CA GLY A 341 -43.16 29.24 -60.77
C GLY A 341 -42.06 30.18 -60.21
N PRO A 342 -42.08 30.53 -58.91
CA PRO A 342 -40.89 30.99 -58.19
C PRO A 342 -40.04 29.78 -57.72
N PRO A 343 -38.73 29.95 -57.45
CA PRO A 343 -37.95 28.91 -56.79
C PRO A 343 -38.44 28.70 -55.36
N ARG A 344 -38.87 27.49 -55.03
CA ARG A 344 -39.17 27.09 -53.64
C ARG A 344 -37.89 26.69 -52.91
N GLU A 345 -37.90 26.93 -51.60
CA GLU A 345 -36.93 26.35 -50.66
C GLU A 345 -37.06 24.82 -50.63
N PRO A 346 -35.94 24.07 -50.69
CA PRO A 346 -35.90 22.67 -50.29
C PRO A 346 -35.99 22.58 -48.77
N TRP A 347 -37.07 21.98 -48.29
CA TRP A 347 -37.35 21.66 -46.90
C TRP A 347 -36.59 20.38 -46.46
N GLU A 348 -36.65 20.08 -45.17
CA GLU A 348 -35.98 18.95 -44.51
C GLU A 348 -36.39 17.58 -45.09
N PRO A 349 -35.55 16.52 -44.94
CA PRO A 349 -35.85 15.21 -45.51
C PRO A 349 -37.11 14.56 -44.95
N ALA A 350 -37.76 13.74 -45.77
CA ALA A 350 -38.94 12.96 -45.37
C ALA A 350 -38.61 11.95 -44.26
N GLU A 351 -39.60 11.71 -43.39
CA GLU A 351 -39.58 10.66 -42.39
C GLU A 351 -39.39 9.29 -43.05
N VAL A 352 -38.45 8.50 -42.54
CA VAL A 352 -38.34 7.06 -42.80
C VAL A 352 -38.36 6.34 -41.45
N SER A 353 -39.09 5.24 -41.40
CA SER A 353 -39.47 4.51 -40.18
C SER A 353 -38.30 4.19 -39.24
N ALA A 354 -38.62 4.16 -37.94
CA ALA A 354 -37.77 3.55 -36.93
C ALA A 354 -37.53 2.05 -37.23
N ASP A 355 -36.30 1.59 -36.99
CA ASP A 355 -36.00 0.27 -36.40
C ASP A 355 -34.48 0.12 -36.14
N HIS A 356 -33.97 0.78 -35.08
CA HIS A 356 -33.00 0.17 -34.15
C HIS A 356 -32.74 1.05 -32.92
N GLU A 357 -33.06 0.54 -31.73
CA GLU A 357 -32.50 1.04 -30.46
C GLU A 357 -31.16 0.33 -30.12
N PRO A 358 -30.37 0.85 -29.15
CA PRO A 358 -28.91 0.78 -29.23
C PRO A 358 -28.23 -0.10 -28.17
N LEU A 359 -26.90 -0.22 -28.27
CA LEU A 359 -26.05 -0.58 -27.13
C LEU A 359 -26.03 0.57 -26.12
N PRO A 360 -26.11 0.25 -24.81
CA PRO A 360 -24.92 0.48 -23.99
C PRO A 360 -24.61 -0.62 -22.96
N ALA A 361 -23.37 -0.61 -22.50
CA ALA A 361 -22.88 -1.21 -21.25
C ALA A 361 -22.24 -0.08 -20.40
N PRO A 362 -21.78 -0.28 -19.15
CA PRO A 362 -21.78 -1.50 -18.32
C PRO A 362 -22.36 -1.32 -16.90
N ALA A 363 -22.48 -2.40 -16.12
CA ALA A 363 -22.51 -2.40 -14.65
C ALA A 363 -22.12 -3.79 -14.09
N ASP A 364 -21.62 -3.81 -12.85
CA ASP A 364 -21.07 -4.99 -12.16
C ASP A 364 -22.09 -5.81 -11.34
N THR A 365 -21.55 -6.79 -10.59
CA THR A 365 -22.05 -7.49 -9.38
C THR A 365 -22.57 -8.94 -9.49
N ASP A 366 -22.29 -9.66 -8.39
CA ASP A 366 -22.63 -11.03 -7.95
C ASP A 366 -22.29 -12.20 -8.92
N ALA A 367 -21.28 -13.05 -8.70
CA ALA A 367 -20.78 -13.77 -7.51
C ALA A 367 -21.58 -15.05 -7.16
N ASP A 368 -21.05 -16.21 -7.56
CA ASP A 368 -21.49 -17.56 -7.13
C ASP A 368 -20.26 -18.47 -6.89
N PRO A 369 -20.00 -18.96 -5.65
CA PRO A 369 -18.73 -19.59 -5.29
C PRO A 369 -18.79 -21.10 -4.97
N ASP A 370 -19.00 -21.97 -5.96
CA ASP A 370 -18.72 -23.42 -5.78
C ASP A 370 -18.03 -24.11 -6.98
N ARG A 371 -16.72 -24.37 -6.82
CA ARG A 371 -15.97 -25.41 -7.55
C ARG A 371 -14.85 -26.02 -6.69
N THR A 372 -15.19 -26.65 -5.56
CA THR A 372 -14.20 -27.54 -4.91
C THR A 372 -13.90 -28.75 -5.80
N ARG A 373 -12.72 -28.82 -6.43
CA ARG A 373 -12.32 -29.96 -7.26
C ARG A 373 -11.15 -30.73 -6.65
N THR A 374 -11.41 -32.00 -6.35
CA THR A 374 -10.62 -32.88 -5.47
C THR A 374 -9.21 -33.16 -5.98
N LEU A 375 -8.21 -33.04 -5.09
CA LEU A 375 -6.85 -33.57 -5.32
C LEU A 375 -6.74 -35.02 -4.79
N PRO A 376 -6.05 -35.94 -5.51
CA PRO A 376 -5.89 -37.33 -5.07
C PRO A 376 -4.87 -37.48 -3.93
N ARG A 377 -5.10 -38.47 -3.06
CA ARG A 377 -4.19 -38.82 -1.95
C ARG A 377 -3.02 -39.71 -2.42
N PRO A 378 -1.81 -39.59 -1.85
CA PRO A 378 -0.70 -40.50 -2.12
C PRO A 378 -0.87 -41.86 -1.41
N SER A 379 -0.30 -42.90 -2.01
CA SER A 379 -0.35 -44.29 -1.53
C SER A 379 0.59 -44.56 -0.34
N PRO A 380 0.28 -45.53 0.55
CA PRO A 380 1.16 -45.91 1.66
C PRO A 380 2.40 -46.69 1.18
N VAL A 381 3.54 -46.44 1.82
CA VAL A 381 4.81 -47.14 1.55
C VAL A 381 4.90 -48.43 2.38
N THR A 382 5.15 -49.56 1.71
CA THR A 382 5.38 -50.85 2.37
C THR A 382 6.73 -50.87 3.07
N ARG A 383 6.74 -51.15 4.37
CA ARG A 383 7.98 -51.34 5.17
C ARG A 383 8.52 -52.75 5.00
N ARG A 384 9.84 -52.89 4.89
CA ARG A 384 10.62 -54.10 5.13
C ARG A 384 11.85 -53.73 5.96
#